data_AF-A0A815WB82-F1
#
_entry.id   AF-A0A815WB82-F1
#
_cell.length_a   1.000
_cell.length_b   1.000
_cell.length_c   1.000
_cell.angle_alpha   90.00
_cell.angle_beta   90.00
_cell.angle_gamma   90.00
#
_symmetry.space_group_name_H-M   'P 1'
#
loop_
_entity.id
_entity.type
_entity.pdbx_description
1 polymer ?
#
loop_
_entity_poly.entity_id
_entity_poly.type
_entity_poly.pdbx_seq_one_letter_code
_entity_poly.pdbx_strand_id
1 'polypeptide(L)'
;TCQGDSGGPLMHFESKTRQWVLAGVTSFGRGCGLPNFAGVYARTSAYYDWLRSVVNDNFLELSIDGNIINLPGNGASSDLINSLRSVLLLYWSLALSLYAFARR
;
A
#
# COMPACT_ATOMS: atom_id res chain seq x y z
N THR A 1 -2.82 -14.31 -8.53
CA THR A 1 -2.61 -14.39 -7.07
C THR A 1 -3.13 -15.71 -6.56
N CYS A 2 -2.44 -16.26 -5.57
CA CYS A 2 -2.76 -17.47 -4.85
C CYS A 2 -2.82 -17.19 -3.34
N GLN A 3 -3.06 -18.22 -2.54
CA GLN A 3 -2.95 -18.14 -1.09
C GLN A 3 -1.50 -17.86 -0.69
N GLY A 4 -1.31 -16.97 0.29
CA GLY A 4 0.02 -16.55 0.75
C GLY A 4 0.63 -15.39 -0.02
N ASP A 5 0.09 -15.01 -1.19
CA ASP A 5 0.59 -13.86 -1.96
C ASP A 5 0.04 -12.51 -1.45
N SER A 6 -0.98 -12.52 -0.58
CA SER A 6 -1.64 -11.31 -0.07
C SER A 6 -0.63 -10.36 0.59
N GLY A 7 -0.67 -9.09 0.20
CA GLY A 7 0.32 -8.09 0.63
C GLY A 7 1.58 -8.04 -0.23
N GLY A 8 1.80 -9.00 -1.13
CA GLY A 8 2.94 -9.03 -2.04
C GLY A 8 2.86 -7.99 -3.18
N PRO A 9 4.00 -7.62 -3.80
CA PRO A 9 4.05 -6.57 -4.80
C PRO A 9 3.65 -7.03 -6.21
N LEU A 10 2.88 -6.19 -6.92
CA LEU A 10 2.72 -6.25 -8.37
C LEU A 10 3.62 -5.19 -9.01
N MET A 11 4.70 -5.63 -9.65
CA MET A 11 5.70 -4.76 -10.25
C MET A 11 5.53 -4.66 -11.78
N HIS A 12 5.75 -3.47 -12.34
CA HIS A 12 5.80 -3.21 -13.77
C HIS A 12 7.12 -2.55 -14.13
N PHE A 13 7.78 -3.02 -15.19
CA PHE A 13 9.01 -2.40 -15.67
C PHE A 13 8.70 -1.26 -16.66
N GLU A 14 8.95 -0.02 -16.24
CA GLU A 14 8.77 1.16 -17.07
C GLU A 14 10.00 1.34 -17.97
N SER A 15 9.80 1.13 -19.27
CA SER A 15 10.91 1.13 -20.23
C SER A 15 11.52 2.52 -20.45
N LYS A 16 10.74 3.60 -20.26
CA LYS A 16 11.24 4.97 -20.44
C LYS A 16 12.21 5.38 -19.32
N THR A 17 11.87 5.06 -18.07
CA THR A 17 12.69 5.41 -16.90
C THR A 17 13.70 4.31 -16.55
N ARG A 18 13.56 3.11 -17.15
CA ARG A 18 14.34 1.90 -16.86
C ARG A 18 14.22 1.48 -15.39
N GLN A 19 13.04 1.64 -14.80
CA GLN A 19 12.79 1.36 -13.39
C GLN A 19 11.63 0.39 -13.20
N TRP A 20 11.71 -0.38 -12.11
CA TRP A 20 10.59 -1.18 -11.63
C TRP A 20 9.67 -0.31 -10.79
N VAL A 21 8.41 -0.23 -11.19
CA VAL A 21 7.35 0.53 -10.52
C VAL A 21 6.41 -0.44 -9.82
N LEU A 22 6.13 -0.17 -8.55
CA LEU A 22 5.12 -0.90 -7.79
C LEU A 22 3.72 -0.41 -8.22
N ALA A 23 3.04 -1.20 -9.05
CA ALA A 23 1.73 -0.86 -9.61
C ALA A 23 0.57 -1.21 -8.66
N GLY A 24 0.74 -2.25 -7.83
CA GLY A 24 -0.29 -2.65 -6.89
C GLY A 24 0.21 -3.56 -5.78
N VAL A 25 -0.64 -3.75 -4.77
CA VAL A 25 -0.45 -4.72 -3.68
C VAL A 25 -1.49 -5.83 -3.82
N THR A 26 -1.04 -7.07 -3.77
CA THR A 26 -1.88 -8.25 -3.95
C THR A 26 -2.99 -8.32 -2.89
N SER A 27 -4.24 -8.46 -3.35
CA SER A 27 -5.41 -8.62 -2.48
C SER A 27 -5.91 -10.06 -2.52
N PHE A 28 -6.72 -10.41 -3.53
CA PHE A 28 -7.34 -11.73 -3.66
C PHE A 28 -7.52 -12.13 -5.13
N GLY A 29 -7.87 -13.39 -5.38
CA GLY A 29 -8.19 -13.90 -6.71
C GLY A 29 -8.99 -15.19 -6.63
N ARG A 30 -9.61 -15.60 -7.74
CA ARG A 30 -10.32 -16.87 -7.81
C ARG A 30 -9.35 -18.00 -8.14
N GLY A 31 -9.15 -18.91 -7.18
CA GLY A 31 -8.15 -19.97 -7.31
C GLY A 31 -6.74 -19.39 -7.45
N CYS A 32 -5.80 -20.17 -7.96
CA CYS A 32 -4.41 -19.76 -8.16
C CYS A 32 -4.07 -19.66 -9.64
N GLY A 33 -4.14 -18.45 -10.19
CA GLY A 33 -3.75 -18.17 -11.58
C GLY A 33 -4.65 -18.82 -12.64
N LEU A 34 -5.95 -18.92 -12.37
CA LEU A 34 -6.89 -19.53 -13.31
C LEU A 34 -7.03 -18.71 -14.60
N PRO A 35 -7.08 -19.36 -15.79
CA PRO A 35 -7.40 -18.68 -17.04
C PRO A 35 -8.70 -17.89 -16.92
N ASN A 36 -8.71 -16.68 -17.51
CA ASN A 36 -9.85 -15.75 -17.50
C ASN A 36 -10.25 -15.18 -16.13
N PHE A 37 -9.54 -15.51 -15.05
CA PHE A 37 -9.76 -14.91 -13.74
C PHE A 37 -8.51 -14.15 -13.29
N ALA A 38 -8.52 -12.83 -13.52
CA ALA A 38 -7.44 -11.96 -13.08
C ALA A 38 -7.37 -11.89 -11.54
N GLY A 39 -6.15 -11.71 -11.03
CA GLY A 39 -5.96 -11.31 -9.64
C GLY A 39 -6.45 -9.88 -9.42
N VAL A 40 -6.94 -9.61 -8.21
CA VAL A 40 -7.35 -8.29 -7.77
C VAL A 40 -6.25 -7.69 -6.90
N TYR A 41 -5.91 -6.44 -7.18
CA TYR A 41 -4.80 -5.72 -6.55
C TYR A 41 -5.28 -4.34 -6.08
N ALA A 42 -4.78 -3.88 -4.93
CA ALA A 42 -4.94 -2.51 -4.50
C ALA A 42 -4.00 -1.61 -5.32
N ARG A 43 -4.56 -0.61 -6.01
CA ARG A 43 -3.80 0.31 -6.87
C ARG A 43 -2.97 1.28 -6.03
N THR A 44 -1.64 1.18 -6.07
CA THR A 44 -0.74 2.01 -5.25
C THR A 44 -0.88 3.51 -5.51
N SER A 45 -1.06 3.91 -6.78
CA SER A 45 -1.23 5.31 -7.16
C SER A 45 -2.47 5.98 -6.55
N ALA A 46 -3.52 5.23 -6.22
CA ALA A 46 -4.71 5.78 -5.55
C ALA A 46 -4.44 6.17 -4.09
N TYR A 47 -3.37 5.65 -3.49
CA TYR A 47 -2.97 5.90 -2.11
C TYR A 47 -1.69 6.74 -2.02
N TYR A 48 -1.22 7.31 -3.13
CA TYR A 48 0.06 8.01 -3.17
C TYR A 48 0.12 9.18 -2.18
N ASP A 49 -0.91 10.03 -2.13
CA ASP A 49 -0.91 11.19 -1.22
C ASP A 49 -0.91 10.78 0.25
N TRP A 50 -1.63 9.72 0.59
CA TRP A 50 -1.63 9.15 1.93
C TRP A 50 -0.28 8.50 2.28
N LEU A 51 0.29 7.70 1.37
CA LEU A 51 1.63 7.13 1.55
C LEU A 51 2.66 8.24 1.74
N ARG A 52 2.56 9.30 0.94
CA ARG A 52 3.42 10.47 1.01
C ARG A 52 3.27 11.20 2.35
N SER A 53 2.07 11.39 2.87
CA SER A 53 1.88 12.03 4.18
C SER A 53 2.52 11.17 5.28
N VAL A 54 2.21 9.88 5.33
CA VAL A 54 2.71 8.99 6.38
C VAL A 54 4.23 8.79 6.32
N VAL A 55 4.82 8.70 5.12
CA VAL A 55 6.27 8.49 4.97
C VAL A 55 7.06 9.79 5.16
N ASN A 56 6.56 10.93 4.68
CA ASN A 56 7.28 12.20 4.79
C ASN A 56 7.07 12.91 6.13
N ASP A 57 5.98 12.64 6.86
CA ASP A 57 5.77 13.22 8.20
C ASP A 57 6.73 12.63 9.26
N ASN A 58 7.54 11.63 8.89
CA ASN A 58 8.49 10.94 9.77
C ASN A 58 9.97 11.30 9.58
N PHE A 59 10.34 12.17 8.62
CA PHE A 59 11.73 12.58 8.43
C PHE A 59 11.85 14.09 8.14
N LEU A 60 12.22 14.87 9.16
CA LEU A 60 12.96 16.12 8.96
C LEU A 60 14.45 15.78 8.98
N GLU A 61 15.05 15.68 7.81
CA GLU A 61 16.50 15.53 7.65
C GLU A 61 17.14 16.93 7.74
N LEU A 62 17.59 17.32 8.93
CA LEU A 62 18.46 18.49 9.07
C LEU A 62 19.91 18.03 8.97
N SER A 63 20.60 18.48 7.92
CA SER A 63 22.05 18.36 7.78
C SER A 63 22.70 19.65 8.28
N ILE A 64 23.42 19.56 9.41
CA ILE A 64 24.31 20.62 9.89
C ILE A 64 25.72 20.01 9.88
N ASP A 65 26.62 20.61 9.12
CA ASP A 65 28.04 20.23 9.01
C ASP A 65 28.31 18.76 8.61
N GLY A 66 27.39 18.15 7.83
CA GLY A 66 27.54 16.79 7.32
C GLY A 66 27.07 15.68 8.27
N ASN A 67 26.52 16.03 9.44
CA ASN A 67 25.84 15.09 10.31
C ASN A 67 24.32 15.13 10.10
N ILE A 68 23.72 13.97 9.87
CA ILE A 68 22.26 13.81 9.76
C ILE A 68 21.67 13.72 11.16
N ILE A 69 20.85 14.70 11.54
CA ILE A 69 20.08 14.67 12.79
C ILE A 69 18.62 14.39 12.43
N ASN A 70 18.14 13.18 12.74
CA ASN A 70 16.72 12.83 12.61
C ASN A 70 15.93 13.51 13.74
N LEU A 71 15.03 14.43 13.41
CA LEU A 71 14.10 15.03 14.37
C LEU A 71 12.70 14.41 14.23
N PRO A 72 11.97 14.21 15.36
CA PRO A 72 10.60 13.73 15.30
C PRO A 72 9.69 14.80 14.66
N GLY A 73 9.03 14.42 13.55
CA GLY A 73 8.02 15.24 12.89
C GLY A 73 6.74 15.28 13.72
N ASN A 74 6.19 16.48 13.95
CA ASN A 74 5.02 16.71 14.79
C ASN A 74 3.68 16.32 14.10
N GLY A 75 3.66 15.29 13.23
CA GLY A 75 2.51 14.85 12.41
C GLY A 75 1.51 13.90 13.09
N ALA A 76 1.79 13.47 14.32
CA ALA A 76 1.12 12.35 14.99
C ALA A 76 -0.43 12.41 15.06
N SER A 77 -1.05 13.60 15.09
CA SER A 77 -2.51 13.74 15.18
C SER A 77 -3.24 13.49 13.87
N SER A 78 -2.74 14.02 12.75
CA SER A 78 -3.29 13.75 11.41
C SER A 78 -2.98 12.32 10.97
N ASP A 79 -1.82 11.80 11.35
CA ASP A 79 -1.41 10.42 11.07
C ASP A 79 -2.29 9.40 11.78
N LEU A 80 -2.73 9.67 13.00
CA LEU A 80 -3.66 8.81 13.72
C LEU A 80 -5.01 8.75 13.00
N ILE A 81 -5.57 9.91 12.61
CA ILE A 81 -6.87 9.96 11.93
C ILE A 81 -6.80 9.30 10.54
N ASN A 82 -5.72 9.55 9.79
CA ASN A 82 -5.52 8.96 8.48
C ASN A 82 -5.19 7.47 8.55
N SER A 83 -4.41 7.02 9.52
CA SER A 83 -4.19 5.59 9.80
C SER A 83 -5.47 4.88 10.18
N LEU A 84 -6.29 5.47 11.05
CA LEU A 84 -7.59 4.90 11.44
C LEU A 84 -8.51 4.77 10.22
N ARG A 85 -8.57 5.78 9.33
CA ARG A 85 -9.31 5.69 8.07
C ARG A 85 -8.79 4.58 7.16
N SER A 86 -7.47 4.45 6.99
CA SER A 86 -6.87 3.41 6.14
C SER A 86 -7.06 2.01 6.72
N VAL A 87 -6.89 1.82 8.03
CA VAL A 87 -7.17 0.55 8.71
C VAL A 87 -8.65 0.18 8.56
N LEU A 88 -9.55 1.14 8.72
CA LEU A 88 -10.98 0.92 8.50
C LEU A 88 -11.28 0.57 7.03
N LEU A 89 -10.68 1.24 6.05
CA LEU A 89 -10.86 0.94 4.62
C LEU A 89 -10.31 -0.45 4.25
N LEU A 90 -9.16 -0.83 4.79
CA LEU A 90 -8.59 -2.17 4.64
C LEU A 90 -9.47 -3.21 5.33
N TYR A 91 -9.96 -2.93 6.53
CA TYR A 91 -10.88 -3.81 7.26
C TYR A 91 -12.21 -3.96 6.53
N TRP A 92 -12.75 -2.89 5.96
CA TRP A 92 -13.95 -2.92 5.11
C TRP A 92 -13.71 -3.70 3.83
N SER A 93 -12.55 -3.54 3.20
CA SER A 93 -12.19 -4.29 1.98
C SER A 93 -12.01 -5.78 2.28
N LEU A 94 -11.37 -6.13 3.40
CA LEU A 94 -11.21 -7.49 3.88
C LEU A 94 -12.55 -8.10 4.32
N ALA A 95 -13.38 -7.35 5.05
CA ALA A 95 -14.71 -7.78 5.48
C ALA A 95 -15.64 -7.99 4.27
N LEU A 96 -15.58 -7.13 3.25
CA LEU A 96 -16.31 -7.31 2.00
C LEU A 96 -15.81 -8.54 1.23
N SER A 97 -14.50 -8.77 1.24
CA SER A 97 -13.87 -9.97 0.63
C SER A 97 -14.28 -11.25 1.36
N LEU A 98 -14.32 -11.22 2.70
CA LEU A 98 -14.79 -12.33 3.55
C LEU A 98 -16.30 -12.55 3.43
N TYR A 99 -17.10 -11.48 3.32
CA TYR A 99 -18.53 -11.56 3.10
C TYR A 99 -18.88 -12.18 1.74
N ALA A 100 -18.16 -11.80 0.70
CA ALA A 100 -18.28 -12.41 -0.62
C ALA A 100 -17.83 -13.88 -0.62
N PHE A 101 -16.88 -14.27 0.24
CA PHE A 101 -16.45 -15.64 0.45
C PHE A 101 -17.50 -16.48 1.21
N ALA A 102 -18.13 -15.92 2.25
CA ALA A 102 -19.12 -16.62 3.08
C ALA A 102 -20.48 -16.84 2.40
N ARG A 103 -20.78 -16.15 1.28
CA ARG A 103 -21.98 -16.38 0.46
C ARG A 103 -21.77 -17.41 -0.68
N ARG A 104 -20.66 -18.14 -0.67
CA ARG A 104 -20.42 -19.32 -1.52
C ARG A 104 -20.46 -20.58 -0.69
#